data_AF-A0A173ZM68-F1
#
_entry.id   AF-A0A173ZM68-F1
#
_cell.length_a   1.000
_cell.length_b   1.000
_cell.length_c   1.000
_cell.angle_alpha   90.00
_cell.angle_beta   90.00
_cell.angle_gamma   90.00
#
_symmetry.space_group_name_H-M   'P 1'
#
loop_
_entity.id
_entity.type
_entity.pdbx_description
1 polymer ?
#
loop_
_entity_poly.entity_id
_entity_poly.type
_entity_poly.pdbx_seq_one_letter_code
_entity_poly.pdbx_strand_id
1 'polypeptide(L)'
;MLNLKPVLRIKGEKLDSFAKARGWKAAKKTMLDTARRVMETDFAGCRGPEDLHIAAAFTGTREEAQEWLEELEAAFPGYPIHMDPLSLSVACHIGPGARAVTLTKALPI
;
A
#
# COMPACT_ATOMS: atom_id res chain seq x y z
N MET A 1 14.41 19.15 -11.85
CA MET A 1 14.82 17.95 -11.05
C MET A 1 13.96 16.76 -11.47
N LEU A 2 14.55 15.57 -11.66
CA LEU A 2 13.82 14.36 -12.05
C LEU A 2 13.05 13.79 -10.83
N ASN A 3 11.79 14.21 -10.65
CA ASN A 3 10.92 13.81 -9.53
C ASN A 3 10.33 12.39 -9.75
N LEU A 4 11.20 11.39 -9.91
CA LEU A 4 10.77 10.00 -10.14
C LEU A 4 10.58 9.27 -8.81
N LYS A 5 9.47 8.54 -8.69
CA LYS A 5 9.09 7.72 -7.54
C LYS A 5 8.94 6.26 -8.00
N PRO A 6 9.81 5.35 -7.57
CA PRO A 6 9.63 3.93 -7.85
C PRO A 6 8.42 3.41 -7.08
N VAL A 7 7.60 2.60 -7.74
CA VAL A 7 6.54 1.81 -7.11
C VAL A 7 6.99 0.36 -7.15
N LEU A 8 7.11 -0.25 -5.98
CA LEU A 8 7.56 -1.63 -5.81
C LEU A 8 6.35 -2.49 -5.45
N ARG A 9 6.42 -3.78 -5.78
CA ARG A 9 5.37 -4.75 -5.42
C ARG A 9 6.02 -6.02 -4.89
N ILE A 10 5.45 -6.54 -3.80
CA ILE A 10 5.72 -7.89 -3.32
C ILE A 10 4.51 -8.75 -3.69
N LYS A 11 4.74 -9.81 -4.47
CA LYS A 11 3.76 -10.89 -4.70
C LYS A 11 4.52 -12.21 -4.52
N GLY A 12 4.21 -12.95 -3.46
CA GLY A 12 5.06 -14.08 -3.03
C GLY A 12 6.30 -13.57 -2.31
N GLU A 13 7.49 -14.09 -2.64
CA GLU A 13 8.71 -13.88 -1.84
C GLU A 13 9.62 -12.74 -2.35
N LYS A 14 9.36 -12.15 -3.52
CA LYS A 14 10.26 -11.18 -4.16
C LYS A 14 9.70 -9.77 -4.19
N LEU A 15 10.58 -8.80 -3.92
CA LEU A 15 10.34 -7.37 -4.10
C LEU A 15 10.77 -6.96 -5.50
N ASP A 16 9.81 -6.85 -6.41
CA ASP A 16 10.07 -6.51 -7.80
C ASP A 16 9.75 -5.04 -8.08
N SER A 17 10.56 -4.42 -8.94
CA SER A 17 10.25 -3.10 -9.51
C SER A 17 9.00 -3.20 -10.36
N PHE A 18 7.90 -2.60 -9.91
CA PHE A 18 6.61 -2.70 -10.57
C PHE A 18 6.35 -1.57 -11.56
N ALA A 19 6.59 -0.32 -11.14
CA ALA A 19 6.40 0.85 -12.00
C ALA A 19 7.33 2.01 -11.60
N LYS A 20 7.47 2.97 -12.50
CA LYS A 20 8.18 4.23 -12.28
C LYS A 20 7.21 5.38 -12.51
N ALA A 21 6.84 6.10 -11.46
CA ALA A 21 5.90 7.22 -11.53
C ALA A 21 6.64 8.55 -11.40
N ARG A 22 6.07 9.64 -11.93
CA ARG A 22 6.60 10.99 -11.73
C ARG A 22 5.77 11.72 -10.68
N GLY A 23 6.35 11.96 -9.51
CA GLY A 23 5.70 12.58 -8.37
C GLY A 23 4.77 11.64 -7.58
N TRP A 24 4.43 12.07 -6.37
CA TRP A 24 3.66 11.27 -5.41
C TRP A 24 2.24 10.96 -5.87
N LYS A 25 1.54 11.93 -6.49
CA LYS A 25 0.18 11.73 -6.99
C LYS A 25 0.08 10.55 -7.96
N ALA A 26 1.02 10.45 -8.91
CA ALA A 26 1.05 9.35 -9.87
C ALA A 26 1.44 8.01 -9.21
N ALA A 27 2.38 8.03 -8.25
CA ALA A 27 2.78 6.84 -7.51
C ALA A 27 1.63 6.27 -6.67
N LYS A 28 0.98 7.12 -5.85
CA LYS A 28 -0.19 6.75 -5.03
C LYS A 28 -1.33 6.23 -5.90
N LYS A 29 -1.66 6.91 -7.01
CA LYS A 29 -2.66 6.42 -7.98
C LYS A 29 -2.30 5.03 -8.50
N THR A 30 -1.04 4.79 -8.87
CA THR A 30 -0.59 3.48 -9.36
C THR A 30 -0.76 2.40 -8.29
N MET A 31 -0.46 2.70 -7.01
CA MET A 31 -0.67 1.78 -5.89
C MET A 31 -2.15 1.45 -5.69
N LEU A 32 -3.03 2.46 -5.68
CA LEU A 32 -4.48 2.28 -5.50
C LEU A 32 -5.10 1.48 -6.64
N ASP A 33 -4.77 1.82 -7.90
CA ASP A 33 -5.28 1.10 -9.08
C ASP A 33 -4.82 -0.36 -9.07
N THR A 34 -3.58 -0.60 -8.64
CA THR A 34 -3.04 -1.96 -8.53
C THR A 34 -3.72 -2.74 -7.42
N ALA A 35 -3.94 -2.14 -6.26
CA ALA A 35 -4.66 -2.77 -5.16
C ALA A 35 -6.09 -3.15 -5.58
N ARG A 36 -6.84 -2.24 -6.20
CA ARG A 36 -8.19 -2.54 -6.73
C ARG A 36 -8.19 -3.70 -7.72
N ARG A 37 -7.27 -3.67 -8.69
CA ARG A 37 -7.12 -4.77 -9.65
C ARG A 37 -6.83 -6.10 -8.95
N VAL A 38 -5.98 -6.11 -7.93
CA VAL A 38 -5.65 -7.32 -7.16
C VAL A 38 -6.87 -7.82 -6.38
N MET A 39 -7.67 -6.93 -5.79
CA MET A 39 -8.96 -7.30 -5.16
C MET A 39 -9.90 -7.97 -6.16
N GLU A 40 -10.04 -7.41 -7.37
CA GLU A 40 -10.93 -7.90 -8.42
C GLU A 40 -10.45 -9.19 -9.10
N THR A 41 -9.15 -9.51 -9.03
CA THR A 41 -8.55 -10.64 -9.76
C THR A 41 -8.05 -11.72 -8.81
N ASP A 42 -6.93 -11.47 -8.13
CA ASP A 42 -6.28 -12.42 -7.23
C ASP A 42 -7.17 -12.75 -6.00
N PHE A 43 -8.04 -11.82 -5.59
CA PHE A 43 -8.93 -11.97 -4.43
C PHE A 43 -10.42 -11.87 -4.76
N ALA A 44 -10.83 -12.14 -6.01
CA ALA A 44 -12.21 -11.98 -6.48
C ALA A 44 -13.30 -12.71 -5.67
N GLY A 45 -12.92 -13.74 -4.90
CA GLY A 45 -13.82 -14.49 -4.03
C GLY A 45 -14.01 -13.91 -2.61
N CYS A 46 -13.24 -12.89 -2.22
CA CYS A 46 -13.32 -12.29 -0.89
C CYS A 46 -14.48 -11.29 -0.84
N ARG A 47 -15.29 -11.36 0.21
CA ARG A 47 -16.44 -10.48 0.44
C ARG A 47 -16.12 -9.61 1.63
N GLY A 48 -15.67 -8.38 1.36
CA GLY A 48 -15.54 -7.37 2.39
C GLY A 48 -14.41 -7.59 3.42
N PRO A 49 -14.42 -6.81 4.50
CA PRO A 49 -13.37 -6.77 5.51
C PRO A 49 -13.18 -8.07 6.29
N GLU A 50 -14.15 -8.97 6.31
CA GLU A 50 -14.07 -10.27 6.97
C GLU A 50 -13.17 -11.26 6.22
N ASP A 51 -13.08 -11.13 4.89
CA ASP A 51 -12.31 -12.02 4.03
C ASP A 51 -10.98 -11.38 3.57
N LEU A 52 -10.89 -10.06 3.55
CA LEU A 52 -9.74 -9.32 3.03
C LEU A 52 -9.40 -8.11 3.89
N HIS A 53 -8.22 -8.12 4.49
CA HIS A 53 -7.72 -7.02 5.30
C HIS A 53 -6.86 -6.07 4.48
N ILE A 54 -7.04 -4.78 4.72
CA ILE A 54 -6.18 -3.71 4.18
C ILE A 54 -5.40 -3.11 5.34
N ALA A 55 -4.08 -3.05 5.20
CA ALA A 55 -3.22 -2.37 6.15
C ALA A 55 -2.18 -1.52 5.40
N ALA A 56 -1.72 -0.46 6.04
CA ALA A 56 -0.73 0.43 5.49
C ALA A 56 0.50 0.52 6.40
N ALA A 57 1.62 0.97 5.81
CA ALA A 57 2.81 1.28 6.58
C ALA A 57 3.55 2.46 5.97
N PHE A 58 4.34 3.16 6.78
CA PHE A 58 5.05 4.37 6.32
C PHE A 58 6.43 4.54 6.94
N THR A 59 7.29 5.31 6.28
CA THR A 59 8.43 5.99 6.92
C THR A 59 8.29 7.50 6.73
N GLY A 60 8.87 8.29 7.62
CA GLY A 60 8.76 9.76 7.55
C GLY A 60 7.83 10.31 8.62
N THR A 61 7.13 11.40 8.30
CA THR A 61 6.32 12.14 9.29
C THR A 61 4.92 11.57 9.42
N ARG A 62 4.25 11.88 10.54
CA ARG A 62 2.88 11.41 10.79
C ARG A 62 1.86 12.12 9.90
N GLU A 63 2.11 13.37 9.54
CA GLU A 63 1.24 14.17 8.69
C GLU A 63 1.14 13.55 7.29
N GLU A 64 2.29 13.23 6.69
CA GLU A 64 2.37 12.57 5.39
C GLU A 64 1.75 11.17 5.38
N ALA A 65 1.77 10.50 6.53
CA ALA A 65 1.15 9.20 6.74
C ALA A 65 -0.37 9.37 6.83
N GLN A 66 -0.85 10.34 7.61
CA GLN A 66 -2.27 10.62 7.79
C GLN A 66 -2.95 10.96 6.46
N GLU A 67 -2.33 11.82 5.64
CA GLU A 67 -2.82 12.10 4.28
C GLU A 67 -2.96 10.82 3.44
N TRP A 68 -2.01 9.89 3.60
CA TRP A 68 -2.06 8.62 2.87
C TRP A 68 -3.15 7.68 3.38
N LEU A 69 -3.36 7.64 4.71
CA LEU A 69 -4.45 6.88 5.32
C LEU A 69 -5.81 7.38 4.84
N GLU A 70 -6.03 8.70 4.82
CA GLU A 70 -7.27 9.31 4.32
C GLU A 70 -7.53 8.98 2.85
N GLU A 71 -6.49 9.01 2.00
CA GLU A 71 -6.59 8.58 0.61
C GLU A 71 -6.96 7.09 0.47
N LEU A 72 -6.45 6.24 1.36
CA LEU A 72 -6.77 4.81 1.39
C LEU A 72 -8.21 4.56 1.86
N GLU A 73 -8.65 5.20 2.92
CA GLU A 73 -10.01 5.10 3.45
C GLU A 73 -11.04 5.57 2.42
N ALA A 74 -10.76 6.68 1.72
CA ALA A 74 -11.59 7.15 0.62
C ALA A 74 -11.58 6.18 -0.58
N ALA A 75 -10.45 5.50 -0.83
CA ALA A 75 -10.32 4.58 -1.95
C ALA A 75 -10.98 3.21 -1.71
N PHE A 76 -11.10 2.79 -0.44
CA PHE A 76 -11.60 1.49 0.00
C PHE A 76 -12.65 1.66 1.13
N PRO A 77 -13.81 2.26 0.84
CA PRO A 77 -14.82 2.53 1.85
C PRO A 77 -15.32 1.24 2.51
N GLY A 78 -15.48 1.27 3.83
CA GLY A 78 -15.96 0.14 4.64
C GLY A 78 -14.87 -0.81 5.12
N TYR A 79 -13.62 -0.69 4.65
CA TYR A 79 -12.49 -1.43 5.20
C TYR A 79 -11.88 -0.68 6.39
N PRO A 80 -11.73 -1.30 7.57
CA PRO A 80 -10.92 -0.74 8.64
C PRO A 80 -9.45 -0.84 8.23
N ILE A 81 -8.76 0.30 8.08
CA ILE A 81 -7.36 0.35 7.66
C ILE A 81 -6.49 0.71 8.85
N HIS A 82 -5.69 -0.25 9.30
CA HIS A 82 -4.65 0.01 10.30
C HIS A 82 -3.36 0.46 9.62
N MET A 83 -2.68 1.44 10.21
CA MET A 83 -1.41 1.95 9.68
C MET A 83 -0.37 2.17 10.79
N ASP A 84 0.81 1.61 10.58
CA ASP A 84 1.95 1.72 11.49
C ASP A 84 3.23 2.22 10.79
N PRO A 85 4.17 2.81 11.54
CA PRO A 85 5.50 3.07 11.01
C PRO A 85 6.20 1.74 10.67
N LEU A 86 6.96 1.72 9.57
CA LEU A 86 7.85 0.62 9.24
C LEU A 86 8.92 0.47 10.32
N SER A 87 9.30 -0.77 10.59
CA SER A 87 10.37 -1.07 11.56
C SER A 87 11.68 -0.41 11.15
N LEU A 88 12.55 -0.11 12.13
CA LEU A 88 13.84 0.54 11.86
C LEU A 88 14.68 -0.22 10.83
N SER A 89 14.69 -1.56 10.93
CA SER A 89 15.41 -2.42 9.97
C SER A 89 14.92 -2.19 8.54
N VAL A 90 13.61 -2.23 8.30
CA VAL A 90 13.05 -2.01 6.96
C VAL A 90 13.27 -0.55 6.52
N ALA A 91 13.10 0.40 7.43
CA ALA A 91 13.29 1.82 7.16
C ALA A 91 14.73 2.14 6.70
N CYS A 92 15.74 1.52 7.30
CA CYS A 92 17.14 1.68 6.88
C CYS A 92 17.39 1.22 5.44
N HIS A 93 16.66 0.21 4.95
CA HIS A 93 16.85 -0.32 3.59
C HIS A 93 16.06 0.47 2.55
N ILE A 94 14.83 0.90 2.86
CA ILE A 94 13.95 1.57 1.90
C ILE A 94 14.12 3.09 1.89
N GLY A 95 14.61 3.65 3.00
CA GLY A 95 14.77 5.08 3.21
C GLY A 95 13.51 5.80 3.75
N PRO A 96 13.63 7.11 4.02
CA PRO A 96 12.54 7.93 4.54
C PRO A 96 11.49 8.26 3.47
N GLY A 97 10.25 8.52 3.92
CA GLY A 97 9.14 8.95 3.06
C GLY A 97 8.44 7.82 2.29
N ALA A 98 8.68 6.56 2.64
CA ALA A 98 8.01 5.42 2.03
C ALA A 98 6.53 5.37 2.45
N ARG A 99 5.68 4.91 1.52
CA ARG A 99 4.25 4.67 1.76
C ARG A 99 3.91 3.30 1.20
N ALA A 100 3.21 2.49 1.97
CA ALA A 100 2.83 1.14 1.62
C ALA A 100 1.33 0.92 1.85
N VAL A 101 0.78 -0.01 1.07
CA VAL A 101 -0.55 -0.59 1.26
C VAL A 101 -0.44 -2.08 0.98
N THR A 102 -1.15 -2.87 1.77
CA THR A 102 -1.16 -4.32 1.71
C THR A 102 -2.59 -4.82 1.60
N LEU A 103 -2.75 -5.97 0.95
CA LEU A 103 -4.00 -6.72 0.89
C LEU A 103 -3.71 -8.12 1.39
N THR A 104 -4.39 -8.54 2.44
CA THR A 104 -4.14 -9.84 3.10
C THR A 104 -5.45 -10.60 3.22
N LYS A 105 -5.53 -11.78 2.59
CA LYS A 105 -6.70 -12.64 2.69
C LYS A 105 -6.77 -13.25 4.09
N ALA A 106 -7.93 -13.17 4.73
CA ALA A 106 -8.20 -13.90 5.95
C ALA A 106 -8.20 -15.41 5.66
N LEU A 107 -7.48 -16.17 6.49
CA LEU A 107 -7.48 -17.63 6.40
C LEU A 107 -8.49 -18.18 7.41
N PRO A 108 -9.33 -19.15 7.02
CA PRO A 108 -10.14 -19.87 8.00
C PRO A 108 -9.21 -20.54 9.01
N ILE A 109 -9.58 -20.43 10.28
CA ILE A 109 -8.91 -21.09 11.41
C ILE A 109 -9.35 -22.56 11.45
#